data_AF-A0A3N0ZLG3-F1
#
_entry.id   AF-A0A3N0ZLG3-F1
#
_cell.length_a   1.000
_cell.length_b   1.000
_cell.length_c   1.000
_cell.angle_alpha   90.00
_cell.angle_beta   90.00
_cell.angle_gamma   90.00
#
_symmetry.space_group_name_H-M   'P 1'
#
loop_
_entity.id
_entity.type
_entity.pdbx_description
1 polymer ?
#
loop_
_entity_poly.entity_id
_entity_poly.type
_entity_poly.pdbx_seq_one_letter_code
_entity_poly.pdbx_strand_id
1 'polypeptide(L)'
;MAVLSIESNGTIEMTAVYYNGQQLAGISELFLNLDEDGTFDAVISYTGSDGVEYLKNPFVDYLDNVIFREPAFTEEEASQLHLLTIESDGDIENTTVYYDEEPLDGLVNLFVHIKSPAKNKSGIASVFKKVKPVEGAVFKATFTFRYPGDVIKTEEIF
;
A
#
# COMPACT_ATOMS: atom_id res chain seq x y z
N MET A 1 1.85 -2.48 18.10
CA MET A 1 1.49 -3.05 16.80
C MET A 1 1.15 -1.90 15.89
N ALA A 2 1.81 -1.81 14.75
CA ALA A 2 1.53 -0.80 13.76
C ALA A 2 0.42 -1.29 12.83
N VAL A 3 -0.38 -0.35 12.33
CA VAL A 3 -1.47 -0.62 11.38
C VAL A 3 -1.16 0.13 10.08
N LEU A 4 -1.02 -0.61 8.99
CA LEU A 4 -0.84 -0.05 7.65
C LEU A 4 -2.05 -0.44 6.81
N SER A 5 -2.73 0.54 6.23
CA SER A 5 -3.87 0.29 5.35
C SER A 5 -3.66 0.90 3.97
N ILE A 6 -4.19 0.23 2.95
CA ILE A 6 -4.20 0.65 1.55
C ILE A 6 -5.65 0.63 1.10
N GLU A 7 -6.16 1.79 0.73
CA GLU A 7 -7.50 1.94 0.18
C GLU A 7 -7.38 2.22 -1.31
N SER A 8 -7.93 1.35 -2.16
CA SER A 8 -7.72 1.43 -3.61
C SER A 8 -8.79 0.72 -4.43
N ASN A 9 -8.84 1.04 -5.72
CA ASN A 9 -9.54 0.27 -6.77
C ASN A 9 -8.59 -0.26 -7.86
N GLY A 10 -7.29 -0.33 -7.57
CA GLY A 10 -6.29 -0.86 -8.49
C GLY A 10 -5.56 0.21 -9.31
N THR A 11 -5.90 1.48 -9.13
CA THR A 11 -5.28 2.60 -9.84
C THR A 11 -4.49 3.51 -8.91
N ILE A 12 -3.34 4.02 -9.36
CA ILE A 12 -2.46 4.88 -8.54
C ILE A 12 -3.17 6.17 -8.13
N GLU A 13 -3.99 6.74 -9.02
CA GLU A 13 -4.77 7.94 -8.77
C GLU A 13 -5.81 7.74 -7.68
N MET A 14 -6.40 6.54 -7.59
CA MET A 14 -7.36 6.14 -6.57
C MET A 14 -6.69 5.22 -5.55
N THR A 15 -5.55 5.65 -5.01
CA THR A 15 -4.86 4.92 -3.93
C THR A 15 -4.50 5.85 -2.78
N ALA A 16 -4.95 5.49 -1.58
CA ALA A 16 -4.53 6.10 -0.33
C ALA A 16 -3.83 5.07 0.56
N VAL A 17 -2.76 5.51 1.23
CA VAL A 17 -2.06 4.72 2.24
C VAL A 17 -2.27 5.40 3.59
N TYR A 18 -2.60 4.62 4.60
CA TYR A 18 -2.85 5.07 5.97
C TYR A 18 -1.89 4.36 6.92
N TYR A 19 -1.43 5.10 7.93
CA TYR A 19 -0.62 4.57 9.01
C TYR A 19 -1.27 4.92 10.34
N ASN A 20 -1.61 3.90 11.13
CA ASN A 20 -2.34 4.02 12.39
C ASN A 20 -3.60 4.90 12.25
N GLY A 21 -4.37 4.70 11.18
CA GLY A 21 -5.61 5.41 10.89
C GLY A 21 -5.43 6.83 10.30
N GLN A 22 -4.21 7.30 10.09
CA GLN A 22 -3.95 8.63 9.52
C GLN A 22 -3.42 8.51 8.09
N GLN A 23 -4.00 9.27 7.14
CA GLN A 23 -3.59 9.19 5.75
C GLN A 23 -2.20 9.80 5.54
N LEU A 24 -1.34 9.06 4.85
CA LEU A 24 -0.01 9.50 4.49
C LEU A 24 -0.01 10.35 3.21
N ALA A 25 0.93 11.28 3.15
CA ALA A 25 1.26 12.05 1.95
C ALA A 25 2.73 11.80 1.56
N GLY A 26 3.05 12.07 0.30
CA GLY A 26 4.44 12.01 -0.18
C GLY A 26 5.00 10.61 -0.40
N ILE A 27 4.17 9.56 -0.32
CA ILE A 27 4.59 8.18 -0.61
C ILE A 27 5.04 8.06 -2.07
N SER A 28 6.26 7.61 -2.27
CA SER A 28 6.86 7.35 -3.58
C SER A 28 6.82 5.87 -3.95
N GLU A 29 6.95 4.98 -2.95
CA GLU A 29 6.92 3.53 -3.15
C GLU A 29 6.45 2.81 -1.89
N LEU A 30 5.64 1.78 -2.06
CA LEU A 30 5.26 0.83 -1.03
C LEU A 30 5.48 -0.58 -1.57
N PHE A 31 6.22 -1.38 -0.83
CA PHE A 31 6.51 -2.77 -1.14
C PHE A 31 6.25 -3.64 0.08
N LEU A 32 5.40 -4.64 -0.08
CA LEU A 32 5.09 -5.66 0.93
C LEU A 32 5.22 -7.03 0.25
N ASN A 33 5.95 -7.94 0.90
CA ASN A 33 6.00 -9.35 0.55
C ASN A 33 5.98 -10.15 1.86
N LEU A 34 4.79 -10.59 2.25
CA LEU A 34 4.55 -11.35 3.48
C LEU A 34 4.21 -12.78 3.07
N ASP A 35 4.93 -13.75 3.61
CA ASP A 35 4.79 -15.16 3.24
C ASP A 35 4.73 -16.03 4.50
N GLU A 36 3.81 -17.00 4.52
CA GLU A 36 3.61 -17.91 5.65
C GLU A 36 4.89 -18.71 6.00
N ASP A 37 5.82 -18.88 5.06
CA ASP A 37 7.09 -19.57 5.30
C ASP A 37 8.14 -18.70 6.04
N GLY A 38 7.75 -17.52 6.53
CA GLY A 38 8.58 -16.65 7.37
C GLY A 38 9.15 -15.42 6.66
N THR A 39 8.74 -15.14 5.42
CA THR A 39 9.18 -13.91 4.74
C THR A 39 8.36 -12.72 5.23
N PHE A 40 9.03 -11.65 5.65
CA PHE A 40 8.40 -10.41 6.06
C PHE A 40 9.21 -9.23 5.50
N ASP A 41 9.03 -8.94 4.22
CA ASP A 41 9.64 -7.77 3.59
C ASP A 41 8.61 -6.64 3.55
N ALA A 42 8.87 -5.55 4.27
CA ALA A 42 8.02 -4.38 4.27
C ALA A 42 8.87 -3.12 4.13
N VAL A 43 8.60 -2.34 3.08
CA VAL A 43 9.35 -1.13 2.76
C VAL A 43 8.39 -0.04 2.30
N ILE A 44 8.49 1.12 2.92
CA ILE A 44 7.82 2.35 2.50
C ILE A 44 8.86 3.42 2.21
N SER A 45 8.70 4.09 1.06
CA SER A 45 9.50 5.23 0.63
C SER A 45 8.62 6.47 0.58
N TYR A 46 9.08 7.57 1.16
CA TYR A 46 8.32 8.83 1.21
C TYR A 46 9.21 10.07 1.30
N THR A 47 8.71 11.19 0.76
CA THR A 47 9.30 12.51 1.00
C THR A 47 8.80 13.07 2.34
N GLY A 48 9.72 13.32 3.27
CA GLY A 48 9.41 13.93 4.56
C GLY A 48 9.07 15.42 4.46
N SER A 49 8.57 15.99 5.55
CA SER A 49 8.26 17.42 5.71
C SER A 49 9.48 18.33 5.56
N ASP A 50 10.69 17.78 5.74
CA ASP A 50 11.98 18.41 5.52
C ASP A 50 12.46 18.32 4.05
N GLY A 51 11.72 17.64 3.18
CA GLY A 51 12.05 17.42 1.77
C GLY A 51 13.06 16.28 1.51
N VAL A 52 13.43 15.51 2.54
CA VAL A 52 14.34 14.37 2.41
C VAL A 52 13.54 13.11 2.05
N GLU A 53 14.10 12.25 1.19
CA GLU A 53 13.52 10.92 0.92
C GLU A 53 13.93 9.95 2.03
N TYR A 54 12.93 9.28 2.61
CA TYR A 54 13.09 8.27 3.63
C TYR A 54 12.73 6.90 3.05
N LEU A 55 13.47 5.87 3.47
CA LEU A 55 13.17 4.46 3.23
C LEU A 55 13.11 3.77 4.58
N LYS A 56 11.96 3.21 4.93
CA LYS A 56 11.68 2.65 6.25
C LYS A 56 10.91 1.34 6.13
N ASN A 57 11.01 0.49 7.15
CA ASN A 57 10.03 -0.57 7.33
C ASN A 57 8.87 -0.03 8.20
N PRO A 58 7.62 -0.01 7.67
CA PRO A 58 6.50 0.63 8.34
C PRO A 58 6.07 -0.06 9.65
N PHE A 59 6.49 -1.30 9.92
CA PHE A 59 6.06 -2.04 11.11
C PHE A 59 7.07 -2.02 12.26
N VAL A 60 8.36 -1.79 11.97
CA VAL A 60 9.44 -1.82 12.96
C VAL A 60 10.15 -0.48 13.15
N ASP A 61 10.20 0.35 12.11
CA ASP A 61 10.88 1.65 12.18
C ASP A 61 9.93 2.77 12.59
N TYR A 62 10.52 3.82 13.18
CA TYR A 62 9.84 5.09 13.32
C TYR A 62 9.84 5.85 11.99
N LEU A 63 8.66 6.32 11.56
CA LEU A 63 8.47 7.12 10.35
C LEU A 63 8.83 8.60 10.62
N ASP A 64 10.12 8.90 10.59
CA ASP A 64 10.65 10.26 10.78
C ASP A 64 10.06 11.26 9.78
N ASN A 65 9.69 12.45 10.25
CA ASN A 65 9.25 13.58 9.44
C ASN A 65 8.08 13.28 8.47
N VAL A 66 7.33 12.20 8.68
CA VAL A 66 6.22 11.79 7.83
C VAL A 66 5.14 12.88 7.77
N ILE A 67 4.55 13.06 6.59
CA ILE A 67 3.49 14.04 6.35
C ILE A 67 2.15 13.32 6.37
N PHE A 68 1.25 13.80 7.23
CA PHE A 68 -0.14 13.39 7.23
C PHE A 68 -1.01 14.39 6.45
N ARG A 69 -2.12 13.91 5.89
CA ARG A 69 -3.11 14.76 5.21
C ARG A 69 -4.53 14.36 5.61
N GLU A 70 -5.45 15.26 5.32
CA GLU A 70 -6.89 14.96 5.38
C GLU A 70 -7.28 13.91 4.33
N PRO A 71 -8.38 13.17 4.56
CA PRO A 71 -8.94 12.20 3.62
C PRO A 71 -9.01 12.75 2.19
N ALA A 72 -8.48 11.97 1.25
CA ALA A 72 -8.33 12.41 -0.14
C ALA A 72 -9.57 12.19 -1.01
N PHE A 73 -10.50 11.33 -0.59
CA PHE A 73 -11.63 10.88 -1.41
C PHE A 73 -12.96 11.42 -0.90
N THR A 74 -13.87 11.74 -1.83
CA THR A 74 -15.26 12.01 -1.48
C THR A 74 -16.00 10.73 -1.12
N GLU A 75 -17.19 10.84 -0.53
CA GLU A 75 -18.03 9.67 -0.23
C GLU A 75 -18.35 8.84 -1.48
N GLU A 76 -18.59 9.50 -2.61
CA GLU A 76 -18.85 8.82 -3.89
C GLU A 76 -17.62 8.08 -4.42
N GLU A 77 -16.43 8.66 -4.28
CA GLU A 77 -15.17 8.03 -4.66
C GLU A 77 -14.86 6.84 -3.76
N ALA A 78 -14.99 7.02 -2.44
CA ALA A 78 -14.75 5.97 -1.44
C ALA A 78 -15.65 4.75 -1.64
N SER A 79 -16.88 4.92 -2.16
CA SER A 79 -17.80 3.81 -2.46
C SER A 79 -17.28 2.82 -3.52
N GLN A 80 -16.22 3.16 -4.24
CA GLN A 80 -15.60 2.33 -5.27
C GLN A 80 -14.26 1.72 -4.82
N LEU A 81 -13.84 1.99 -3.59
CA LEU A 81 -12.55 1.55 -3.08
C LEU A 81 -12.74 0.35 -2.16
N HIS A 82 -11.72 -0.51 -2.14
CA HIS A 82 -11.58 -1.59 -1.18
C HIS A 82 -10.44 -1.27 -0.23
N LEU A 83 -10.52 -1.80 0.99
CA LEU A 83 -9.58 -1.55 2.07
C LEU A 83 -8.78 -2.80 2.42
N LEU A 84 -7.50 -2.80 2.09
CA LEU A 84 -6.53 -3.77 2.60
C LEU A 84 -5.89 -3.22 3.87
N THR A 85 -5.95 -3.93 4.99
CA THR A 85 -5.31 -3.54 6.26
C THR A 85 -4.38 -4.62 6.76
N ILE A 86 -3.18 -4.24 7.19
CA ILE A 86 -2.18 -5.09 7.80
C ILE A 86 -1.90 -4.58 9.21
N GLU A 87 -2.14 -5.41 10.20
CA GLU A 87 -1.76 -5.18 11.59
C GLU A 87 -0.57 -6.07 11.94
N SER A 88 0.57 -5.48 12.35
CA SER A 88 1.80 -6.24 12.61
C SER A 88 2.76 -5.50 13.54
N ASP A 89 3.63 -6.25 14.21
CA ASP A 89 4.82 -5.75 14.92
C ASP A 89 6.13 -6.01 14.15
N GLY A 90 6.04 -6.50 12.91
CA GLY A 90 7.17 -6.89 12.07
C GLY A 90 7.46 -8.39 12.06
N ASP A 91 6.72 -9.18 12.83
CA ASP A 91 6.79 -10.64 12.84
C ASP A 91 5.56 -11.25 12.14
N ILE A 92 5.77 -12.20 11.22
CA ILE A 92 4.68 -12.85 10.49
C ILE A 92 3.72 -13.60 11.42
N GLU A 93 4.24 -14.16 12.52
CA GLU A 93 3.45 -14.92 13.50
C GLU A 93 2.48 -14.01 14.27
N ASN A 94 2.79 -12.71 14.35
CA ASN A 94 1.96 -11.68 14.97
C ASN A 94 1.39 -10.71 13.92
N THR A 95 1.17 -11.19 12.70
CA THR A 95 0.60 -10.38 11.61
C THR A 95 -0.81 -10.85 11.29
N THR A 96 -1.74 -9.90 11.16
CA THR A 96 -3.09 -10.16 10.66
C THR A 96 -3.39 -9.25 9.47
N VAL A 97 -3.97 -9.84 8.42
CA VAL A 97 -4.35 -9.13 7.20
C VAL A 97 -5.87 -9.16 7.07
N TYR A 98 -6.44 -8.00 6.77
CA TYR A 98 -7.87 -7.79 6.58
C TYR A 98 -8.12 -7.23 5.19
N TYR A 99 -9.24 -7.62 4.60
CA TYR A 99 -9.76 -7.04 3.35
C TYR A 99 -11.22 -6.66 3.57
N ASP A 100 -11.53 -5.38 3.39
CA ASP A 100 -12.84 -4.77 3.72
C ASP A 100 -13.29 -5.11 5.15
N GLU A 101 -12.39 -4.91 6.10
CA GLU A 101 -12.58 -5.16 7.55
C GLU A 101 -12.75 -6.63 7.96
N GLU A 102 -12.75 -7.57 7.00
CA GLU A 102 -12.83 -9.00 7.25
C GLU A 102 -11.43 -9.64 7.25
N PRO A 103 -11.09 -10.48 8.25
CA PRO A 103 -9.81 -11.16 8.29
C PRO A 103 -9.67 -12.17 7.14
N LEU A 104 -8.47 -12.27 6.57
CA LEU A 104 -8.18 -13.19 5.47
C LEU A 104 -7.63 -14.54 5.96
N ASP A 105 -8.53 -15.48 6.22
CA ASP A 105 -8.17 -16.85 6.58
C ASP A 105 -7.53 -17.61 5.40
N GLY A 106 -6.49 -18.39 5.68
CA GLY A 106 -5.81 -19.24 4.68
C GLY A 106 -4.94 -18.47 3.67
N LEU A 107 -4.64 -17.20 3.96
CA LEU A 107 -3.68 -16.40 3.22
C LEU A 107 -2.26 -16.98 3.39
N VAL A 108 -1.65 -17.31 2.27
CA VAL A 108 -0.28 -17.87 2.19
C VAL A 108 0.73 -16.76 1.88
N ASN A 109 0.38 -15.87 0.96
CA ASN A 109 1.25 -14.78 0.57
C ASN A 109 0.44 -13.50 0.29
N LEU A 110 0.94 -12.39 0.81
CA LEU A 110 0.55 -11.04 0.42
C LEU A 110 1.70 -10.39 -0.34
N PHE A 111 1.45 -10.03 -1.60
CA PHE A 111 2.38 -9.23 -2.38
C PHE A 111 1.75 -7.90 -2.76
N VAL A 112 2.39 -6.80 -2.41
CA VAL A 112 2.01 -5.45 -2.82
C VAL A 112 3.24 -4.72 -3.32
N HIS A 113 3.16 -4.15 -4.51
CA HIS A 113 4.14 -3.21 -5.04
C HIS A 113 3.42 -2.05 -5.72
N ILE A 114 3.44 -0.90 -5.05
CA ILE A 114 2.86 0.34 -5.54
C ILE A 114 3.99 1.35 -5.65
N LYS A 115 4.27 1.81 -6.85
CA LYS A 115 5.31 2.80 -7.14
C LYS A 115 4.70 3.93 -7.93
N SER A 116 4.71 5.12 -7.33
CA SER A 116 4.34 6.33 -8.05
C SER A 116 5.39 6.64 -9.11
N PRO A 117 5.00 7.11 -10.30
CA PRO A 117 5.97 7.56 -11.28
C PRO A 117 6.83 8.68 -10.68
N ALA A 118 8.12 8.69 -11.02
CA ALA A 118 9.04 9.71 -10.53
C ALA A 118 8.45 11.09 -10.80
N LYS A 119 8.36 11.93 -9.76
CA LYS A 119 7.96 13.34 -9.91
C LYS A 119 9.00 14.04 -10.79
N ASN A 120 8.80 14.03 -12.11
CA ASN A 120 9.44 15.01 -12.96
C ASN A 120 8.98 16.38 -12.43
N LYS A 121 9.92 17.14 -11.86
CA LYS A 121 9.72 18.55 -11.47
C LYS A 121 9.30 19.33 -12.73
N SER A 122 8.02 19.34 -13.06
CA SER A 122 7.51 19.99 -14.27
C SER A 122 6.27 20.79 -13.92
N GLY A 123 6.48 22.10 -13.71
CA GLY A 123 5.44 23.06 -13.35
C GLY A 123 4.41 23.27 -14.46
N ILE A 124 3.20 23.71 -14.05
CA ILE A 124 2.06 24.34 -14.77
C ILE A 124 1.58 23.68 -16.09
N ALA A 125 2.35 22.80 -16.73
CA ALA A 125 2.06 22.18 -18.02
C ALA A 125 1.26 20.87 -17.89
N SER A 126 0.95 20.39 -16.68
CA SER A 126 0.25 19.12 -16.45
C SER A 126 -1.28 19.20 -16.60
N VAL A 127 -1.86 20.39 -16.77
CA VAL A 127 -3.32 20.58 -16.89
C VAL A 127 -3.89 20.08 -18.23
N PHE A 128 -3.05 19.73 -19.21
CA PHE A 128 -3.51 19.48 -20.60
C PHE A 128 -3.05 18.19 -21.28
N LYS A 129 -2.75 17.09 -20.57
CA LYS A 129 -2.50 15.82 -21.27
C LYS A 129 -3.19 14.60 -20.65
N LYS A 130 -4.04 14.00 -21.49
CA LYS A 130 -4.66 12.68 -21.39
C LYS A 130 -3.73 11.64 -20.77
N VAL A 131 -4.32 10.89 -19.84
CA VAL A 131 -3.84 9.66 -19.18
C VAL A 131 -3.05 8.79 -20.17
N LYS A 132 -1.73 8.91 -20.11
CA LYS A 132 -0.83 7.83 -20.51
C LYS A 132 -0.18 7.34 -19.22
N PRO A 133 -0.04 6.02 -19.02
CA PRO A 133 0.73 5.50 -17.89
C PRO A 133 2.11 6.13 -17.95
N VAL A 134 2.47 6.84 -16.89
CA VAL A 134 3.75 7.51 -16.78
C VAL A 134 4.82 6.43 -16.60
N GLU A 135 5.86 6.48 -17.42
CA GLU A 135 6.95 5.50 -17.40
C GLU A 135 7.52 5.34 -15.97
N GLY A 136 7.57 4.10 -15.48
CA GLY A 136 8.04 3.77 -14.12
C GLY A 136 6.97 3.68 -13.02
N ALA A 137 5.69 3.92 -13.35
CA ALA A 137 4.58 3.61 -12.45
C ALA A 137 4.37 2.09 -12.33
N VAL A 138 4.18 1.58 -11.10
CA VAL A 138 3.86 0.18 -10.84
C VAL A 138 2.66 0.12 -9.90
N PHE A 139 1.69 -0.73 -10.23
CA PHE A 139 0.63 -1.12 -9.31
C PHE A 139 0.44 -2.63 -9.46
N LYS A 140 0.78 -3.38 -8.42
CA LYS A 140 0.54 -4.81 -8.35
C LYS A 140 0.20 -5.16 -6.92
N ALA A 141 -0.94 -5.78 -6.71
CA ALA A 141 -1.41 -6.20 -5.41
C ALA A 141 -2.09 -7.56 -5.58
N THR A 142 -1.56 -8.60 -4.95
CA THR A 142 -2.07 -9.96 -5.08
C THR A 142 -2.10 -10.68 -3.74
N PHE A 143 -3.18 -11.42 -3.51
CA PHE A 143 -3.22 -12.46 -2.50
C PHE A 143 -2.85 -13.79 -3.12
N THR A 144 -2.32 -14.69 -2.31
CA THR A 144 -2.22 -16.11 -2.62
C THR A 144 -2.82 -16.91 -1.48
N PHE A 145 -3.78 -17.78 -1.78
CA PHE A 145 -4.52 -18.57 -0.78
C PHE A 145 -4.28 -20.06 -0.95
N ARG A 146 -4.33 -20.78 0.16
CA ARG A 146 -4.43 -22.25 0.18
C ARG A 146 -5.89 -22.68 0.34
N TYR A 147 -6.41 -23.34 -0.68
CA TYR A 147 -7.75 -23.93 -0.69
C TYR A 147 -7.72 -25.41 -0.29
N PRO A 148 -8.88 -26.01 0.04
CA PRO A 148 -8.97 -27.44 0.34
C PRO A 148 -8.33 -28.33 -0.73
N GLY A 149 -7.56 -29.32 -0.29
CA GLY A 149 -6.79 -30.21 -1.18
C GLY A 149 -5.44 -29.64 -1.62
N ASP A 150 -4.86 -28.72 -0.82
CA ASP A 150 -3.56 -28.07 -1.05
C ASP A 150 -3.45 -27.32 -2.38
N VAL A 151 -4.59 -26.86 -2.89
CA VAL A 151 -4.63 -26.05 -4.12
C VAL A 151 -4.24 -24.62 -3.76
N ILE A 152 -3.15 -24.13 -4.33
CA ILE A 152 -2.69 -22.75 -4.17
C ILE A 152 -3.14 -21.92 -5.37
N LYS A 153 -3.74 -20.75 -5.12
CA LYS A 153 -4.09 -19.80 -6.19
C LYS A 153 -3.74 -18.38 -5.80
N THR A 154 -3.36 -17.61 -6.80
CA THR A 154 -3.08 -16.18 -6.70
C THR A 154 -4.20 -15.38 -7.36
N GLU A 155 -4.65 -14.32 -6.69
CA GLU A 155 -5.75 -13.45 -7.11
C GLU A 155 -5.32 -11.98 -6.95
N GLU A 156 -5.78 -11.09 -7.83
CA GLU A 156 -5.56 -9.65 -7.69
C GLU A 156 -6.45 -9.10 -6.56
N ILE A 157 -5.91 -8.13 -5.81
CA ILE A 157 -6.61 -7.56 -4.64
C ILE A 157 -7.64 -6.50 -5.07
N PHE A 158 -7.30 -5.68 -6.07
CA PHE A 158 -8.08 -4.52 -6.49
C PHE A 158 -8.39 -4.56 -7.99
#